data_AF-A0A0J0XK98-F1
#
_entry.id   AF-A0A0J0XK98-F1
#
_cell.length_a   1.000
_cell.length_b   1.000
_cell.length_c   1.000
_cell.angle_alpha   90.00
_cell.angle_beta   90.00
_cell.angle_gamma   90.00
#
_symmetry.space_group_name_H-M   'P 1'
#
loop_
_entity.id
_entity.type
_entity.pdbx_description
1 polymer ?
#
loop_
_entity_poly.entity_id
_entity_poly.type
_entity_poly.pdbx_seq_one_letter_code
_entity_poly.pdbx_strand_id
1 'polypeptide(L)'
;MNASFVNATLATRRGVSRLWQGYLNQLATRPLRTKMVTSGTMFFIGDAIAQFGIEGRSLGPDAVPQPKGYEPVADDVVLQYNPTRAARQAVYGALVLAPLAHNWLARLDKVQFTNKWATLGAKVSLDQLVWGPFIVTTFWSWTGMMEGKTGDQVAELVHFAFPGAYSKCVAVFAPTQIVNFLWVPLHHRLLVHQTVGLGWNIFLSYMTNKNNTLLAAAKADLDRAQKAEAAVEPIHDKAHDDERALAHAKVEDAAKVLAAVQEERKRLRDLEGGGATGAGTRM
;
A
#
# COMPACT_ATOMS: atom_id res chain seq x y z
N MET A 1 13.97 -11.33 42.40
CA MET A 1 14.03 -11.24 40.91
C MET A 1 15.28 -11.97 40.44
N ASN A 2 15.23 -12.65 39.29
CA ASN A 2 16.34 -13.51 38.85
C ASN A 2 17.45 -12.69 38.15
N ALA A 3 18.72 -12.93 38.51
CA ALA A 3 19.87 -12.18 37.99
C ALA A 3 20.08 -12.38 36.48
N SER A 4 19.71 -13.55 35.94
CA SER A 4 19.71 -13.82 34.50
C SER A 4 18.79 -12.86 33.73
N PHE A 5 17.60 -12.57 34.26
CA PHE A 5 16.63 -11.66 33.65
C PHE A 5 17.16 -10.22 33.66
N VAL A 6 17.73 -9.76 34.77
CA VAL A 6 18.34 -8.42 34.87
C VAL A 6 19.49 -8.25 33.88
N ASN A 7 20.37 -9.26 33.78
CA ASN A 7 21.48 -9.25 32.83
C ASN A 7 21.00 -9.28 31.37
N ALA A 8 19.95 -10.04 31.05
CA ALA A 8 19.32 -10.02 29.73
C ALA A 8 18.72 -8.65 29.40
N THR A 9 17.95 -8.04 30.33
CA THR A 9 17.41 -6.68 30.14
C THR A 9 18.51 -5.65 29.94
N LEU A 10 19.61 -5.72 30.70
CA LEU A 10 20.75 -4.82 30.55
C LEU A 10 21.53 -5.05 29.24
N ALA A 11 21.68 -6.29 28.79
CA ALA A 11 22.28 -6.62 27.51
C ALA A 11 21.44 -6.07 26.34
N THR A 12 20.13 -6.29 26.35
CA THR A 12 19.18 -5.73 25.37
C THR A 12 19.22 -4.20 25.38
N ARG A 13 19.19 -3.56 26.55
CA ARG A 13 19.28 -2.09 26.68
C ARG A 13 20.60 -1.53 26.14
N ARG A 14 21.72 -2.23 26.34
CA ARG A 14 23.03 -1.87 25.77
C ARG A 14 23.07 -2.10 24.25
N GLY A 15 22.46 -3.17 23.74
CA GLY A 15 22.35 -3.47 22.31
C GLY A 15 21.52 -2.42 21.56
N VAL A 16 20.30 -2.14 22.04
CA VAL A 16 19.42 -1.09 21.50
C VAL A 16 20.10 0.27 21.52
N SER A 17 20.79 0.63 22.62
CA SER A 17 21.56 1.88 22.71
C SER A 17 22.66 1.97 21.64
N ARG A 18 23.42 0.89 21.41
CA ARG A 18 24.47 0.85 20.36
C ARG A 18 23.89 0.96 18.96
N LEU A 19 22.79 0.25 18.67
CA LEU A 19 22.10 0.32 17.37
C LEU A 19 21.53 1.73 17.12
N TRP A 20 20.93 2.35 18.14
CA TRP A 20 20.40 3.70 18.08
C TRP A 20 21.50 4.75 17.83
N GLN A 21 22.62 4.68 18.55
CA GLN A 21 23.77 5.57 18.32
C GLN A 21 24.41 5.34 16.95
N GLY A 22 24.46 4.08 16.47
CA GLY A 22 24.90 3.75 15.10
C GLY A 22 24.00 4.37 14.03
N TYR A 23 22.67 4.31 14.21
CA TYR A 23 21.70 4.97 13.35
C TYR A 23 21.86 6.49 13.34
N LEU A 24 21.95 7.12 14.52
CA LEU A 24 22.15 8.57 14.63
C LEU A 24 23.46 9.02 13.97
N ASN A 25 24.55 8.26 14.14
CA ASN A 25 25.83 8.56 13.50
C ASN A 25 25.77 8.44 11.96
N GLN A 26 25.09 7.42 11.42
CA GLN A 26 24.86 7.31 9.98
C GLN A 26 23.88 8.38 9.46
N LEU A 27 22.92 8.82 10.27
CA LEU A 27 22.00 9.92 9.92
C LEU A 27 22.73 11.27 9.89
N ALA A 28 23.72 11.48 10.76
CA ALA A 28 24.57 12.67 10.76
C ALA A 28 25.61 12.67 9.64
N THR A 29 26.32 11.55 9.44
CA THR A 29 27.44 11.46 8.48
C THR A 29 27.02 11.19 7.04
N ARG A 30 25.88 10.50 6.82
CA ARG A 30 25.36 10.16 5.48
C ARG A 30 23.83 10.33 5.41
N PRO A 31 23.28 11.53 5.70
CA PRO A 31 21.85 11.77 5.89
C PRO A 31 20.98 11.24 4.76
N LEU A 32 21.33 11.49 3.49
CA LEU A 32 20.53 11.01 2.35
C LEU A 32 20.49 9.48 2.28
N ARG A 33 21.64 8.80 2.26
CA ARG A 33 21.71 7.32 2.21
C ARG A 33 20.91 6.67 3.36
N THR A 34 21.07 7.18 4.58
CA THR A 34 20.40 6.64 5.76
C THR A 34 18.88 6.80 5.67
N LYS A 35 18.39 7.93 5.16
CA LYS A 35 16.96 8.15 4.88
C LYS A 35 16.43 7.24 3.77
N MET A 36 17.17 7.06 2.67
CA MET A 36 16.79 6.18 1.57
C MET A 36 16.64 4.73 2.04
N VAL A 37 17.64 4.19 2.76
CA VAL A 37 17.57 2.82 3.32
C VAL A 37 16.40 2.70 4.31
N THR A 38 16.29 3.62 5.26
CA THR A 38 15.23 3.59 6.29
C THR A 38 13.83 3.64 5.67
N SER A 39 13.62 4.52 4.69
CA SER A 39 12.35 4.66 3.98
C SER A 39 12.02 3.40 3.15
N GLY A 40 12.98 2.86 2.39
CA GLY A 40 12.77 1.61 1.66
C GLY A 40 12.40 0.43 2.56
N THR A 41 13.07 0.31 3.71
CA THR A 41 12.71 -0.69 4.73
C THR A 41 11.31 -0.45 5.32
N MET A 42 10.92 0.80 5.59
CA MET A 42 9.57 1.12 6.08
C MET A 42 8.46 0.89 5.05
N PHE A 43 8.72 1.09 3.76
CA PHE A 43 7.79 0.73 2.70
C PHE A 43 7.68 -0.80 2.54
N PHE A 44 8.80 -1.53 2.61
CA PHE A 44 8.79 -3.00 2.60
C PHE A 44 8.00 -3.58 3.79
N ILE A 45 8.23 -3.07 5.01
CA ILE A 45 7.52 -3.51 6.22
C ILE A 45 6.04 -3.13 6.16
N GLY A 46 5.70 -1.92 5.71
CA GLY A 46 4.30 -1.51 5.55
C GLY A 46 3.53 -2.36 4.54
N ASP A 47 4.15 -2.70 3.41
CA ASP A 47 3.55 -3.59 2.42
C ASP A 47 3.44 -5.04 2.91
N ALA A 48 4.42 -5.54 3.66
CA ALA A 48 4.35 -6.84 4.31
C ALA A 48 3.23 -6.89 5.37
N ILE A 49 3.04 -5.83 6.17
CA ILE A 49 1.94 -5.75 7.15
C ILE A 49 0.57 -5.74 6.45
N ALA A 50 0.43 -5.02 5.32
CA ALA A 50 -0.80 -5.09 4.53
C ALA A 50 -1.04 -6.52 3.98
N GLN A 51 -0.03 -7.11 3.34
CA GLN A 51 -0.13 -8.44 2.74
C GLN A 51 -0.43 -9.56 3.76
N PHE A 52 0.28 -9.62 4.89
CA PHE A 52 0.10 -10.69 5.88
C PHE A 52 -0.98 -10.39 6.92
N GLY A 53 -1.14 -9.12 7.33
CA GLY A 53 -1.98 -8.73 8.46
C GLY A 53 -3.36 -8.15 8.10
N ILE A 54 -3.58 -7.75 6.84
CA ILE A 54 -4.87 -7.22 6.36
C ILE A 54 -5.45 -8.11 5.25
N GLU A 55 -4.61 -8.57 4.33
CA GLU A 55 -5.01 -9.42 3.19
C GLU A 55 -4.85 -10.93 3.47
N GLY A 56 -4.39 -11.33 4.66
CA GLY A 56 -4.33 -12.73 5.09
C GLY A 56 -3.43 -13.66 4.26
N ARG A 57 -2.47 -13.11 3.50
CA ARG A 57 -1.66 -13.88 2.55
C ARG A 57 -0.73 -14.89 3.24
N SER A 58 -0.35 -15.94 2.51
CA SER A 58 0.53 -17.00 3.00
C SER A 58 1.68 -17.35 2.05
N LEU A 59 2.59 -18.18 2.56
CA LEU A 59 3.69 -18.84 1.86
C LEU A 59 3.48 -20.36 1.76
N GLY A 60 2.35 -20.89 2.26
CA GLY A 60 2.04 -22.32 2.24
C GLY A 60 1.80 -22.88 0.82
N PRO A 61 1.88 -24.21 0.64
CA PRO A 61 1.68 -24.85 -0.66
C PRO A 61 0.24 -24.68 -1.18
N ASP A 62 -0.73 -24.54 -0.28
CA ASP A 62 -2.15 -24.35 -0.58
C ASP A 62 -2.49 -22.89 -0.96
N ALA A 63 -1.53 -21.96 -0.83
CA ALA A 63 -1.75 -20.55 -1.11
C ALA A 63 -1.73 -20.26 -2.62
N VAL A 64 -2.85 -19.77 -3.15
CA VAL A 64 -3.04 -19.58 -4.60
C VAL A 64 -2.14 -18.42 -5.09
N PRO A 65 -1.27 -18.63 -6.10
CA PRO A 65 -0.40 -17.57 -6.64
C PRO A 65 -1.21 -16.34 -7.07
N GLN A 66 -0.93 -15.15 -6.52
CA GLN A 66 -1.67 -13.94 -6.87
C GLN A 66 -1.56 -13.68 -8.39
N PRO A 67 -2.68 -13.71 -9.14
CA PRO A 67 -2.63 -13.42 -10.56
C PRO A 67 -2.18 -11.96 -10.82
N LYS A 68 -1.66 -11.68 -12.02
CA LYS A 68 -1.12 -10.35 -12.33
C LYS A 68 -2.25 -9.31 -12.46
N GLY A 69 -2.40 -8.51 -11.40
CA GLY A 69 -3.40 -7.44 -11.28
C GLY A 69 -4.65 -7.87 -10.51
N TYR A 70 -4.48 -8.54 -9.35
CA TYR A 70 -5.51 -9.43 -8.81
C TYR A 70 -5.55 -9.67 -7.30
N GLU A 71 -6.66 -10.19 -6.75
CA GLU A 71 -6.80 -10.61 -5.33
C GLU A 71 -7.93 -11.68 -5.16
N PRO A 72 -8.80 -11.78 -4.11
CA PRO A 72 -9.28 -13.08 -3.61
C PRO A 72 -10.66 -13.56 -4.11
N VAL A 73 -10.85 -14.89 -4.05
CA VAL A 73 -12.11 -15.60 -4.25
C VAL A 73 -12.61 -16.10 -2.89
N ALA A 74 -13.81 -15.71 -2.46
CA ALA A 74 -14.43 -16.12 -1.18
C ALA A 74 -13.61 -15.81 0.10
N ASP A 75 -14.19 -16.09 1.28
CA ASP A 75 -13.55 -15.84 2.58
C ASP A 75 -12.54 -16.95 2.99
N ASP A 76 -12.52 -18.06 2.23
CA ASP A 76 -11.76 -19.28 2.52
C ASP A 76 -10.52 -19.50 1.64
N VAL A 77 -10.28 -18.69 0.58
CA VAL A 77 -9.08 -18.83 -0.27
C VAL A 77 -7.92 -17.95 0.20
N VAL A 78 -6.85 -18.61 0.65
CA VAL A 78 -5.60 -17.96 1.05
C VAL A 78 -4.77 -17.59 -0.18
N LEU A 79 -4.49 -16.30 -0.36
CA LEU A 79 -3.64 -15.78 -1.44
C LEU A 79 -2.15 -15.90 -1.13
N GLN A 80 -1.33 -16.08 -2.17
CA GLN A 80 0.13 -16.09 -2.04
C GLN A 80 0.73 -14.69 -1.87
N TYR A 81 1.78 -14.59 -1.06
CA TYR A 81 2.62 -13.40 -0.91
C TYR A 81 3.24 -12.95 -2.24
N ASN A 82 3.21 -11.63 -2.51
CA ASN A 82 3.80 -11.00 -3.68
C ASN A 82 5.06 -10.20 -3.31
N PRO A 83 6.27 -10.75 -3.54
CA PRO A 83 7.53 -10.03 -3.30
C PRO A 83 7.75 -8.86 -4.26
N THR A 84 7.22 -8.92 -5.49
CA THR A 84 7.35 -7.86 -6.50
C THR A 84 6.59 -6.60 -6.09
N ARG A 85 5.43 -6.75 -5.45
CA ARG A 85 4.68 -5.63 -4.85
C ARG A 85 5.50 -4.95 -3.75
N ALA A 86 6.00 -5.72 -2.78
CA ALA A 86 6.83 -5.21 -1.69
C ALA A 86 8.13 -4.55 -2.21
N ALA A 87 8.74 -5.09 -3.26
CA ALA A 87 9.89 -4.48 -3.94
C ALA A 87 9.55 -3.15 -4.63
N ARG A 88 8.44 -3.07 -5.36
CA ARG A 88 7.98 -1.80 -6.00
C ARG A 88 7.73 -0.70 -4.97
N GLN A 89 7.17 -1.04 -3.81
CA GLN A 89 6.99 -0.11 -2.70
C GLN A 89 8.32 0.29 -2.05
N ALA A 90 9.20 -0.68 -1.76
CA ALA A 90 10.52 -0.42 -1.18
C ALA A 90 11.38 0.51 -2.07
N VAL A 91 11.33 0.30 -3.40
CA VAL A 91 12.05 1.16 -4.37
C VAL A 91 11.46 2.57 -4.43
N TYR A 92 10.13 2.74 -4.37
CA TYR A 92 9.51 4.07 -4.23
C TYR A 92 10.00 4.78 -2.97
N GLY A 93 9.89 4.12 -1.81
CA GLY A 93 10.30 4.66 -0.52
C GLY A 93 11.78 5.08 -0.53
N ALA A 94 12.66 4.24 -1.08
CA ALA A 94 14.09 4.48 -1.10
C ALA A 94 14.56 5.50 -2.14
N LEU A 95 14.09 5.42 -3.39
CA LEU A 95 14.67 6.17 -4.51
C LEU A 95 13.83 7.38 -4.94
N VAL A 96 12.52 7.38 -4.67
CA VAL A 96 11.62 8.47 -5.05
C VAL A 96 11.31 9.35 -3.83
N LEU A 97 10.63 8.79 -2.82
CA LEU A 97 10.17 9.56 -1.67
C LEU A 97 11.33 10.14 -0.85
N ALA A 98 12.30 9.32 -0.41
CA ALA A 98 13.32 9.79 0.53
C ALA A 98 14.22 10.92 -0.01
N PRO A 99 14.69 10.91 -1.28
CA PRO A 99 15.42 12.04 -1.84
C PRO A 99 14.56 13.29 -2.01
N LEU A 100 13.30 13.14 -2.46
CA LEU A 100 12.37 14.26 -2.60
C LEU A 100 12.06 14.89 -1.23
N ALA A 101 11.67 14.08 -0.24
CA ALA A 101 11.32 14.52 1.11
C ALA A 101 12.52 15.15 1.85
N HIS A 102 13.73 14.62 1.67
CA HIS A 102 14.93 15.24 2.25
C HIS A 102 15.14 16.67 1.71
N ASN A 103 14.99 16.87 0.40
CA ASN A 103 15.14 18.17 -0.22
C ASN A 103 13.95 19.10 0.07
N TRP A 104 12.74 18.56 0.23
CA TRP A 104 11.56 19.32 0.64
C TRP A 104 11.73 19.90 2.05
N LEU A 105 12.01 19.07 3.05
CA LEU A 105 12.21 19.52 4.43
C LEU A 105 13.34 20.56 4.55
N ALA A 106 14.44 20.37 3.80
CA ALA A 106 15.57 21.31 3.77
C ALA A 106 15.28 22.66 3.08
N ARG A 107 14.21 22.74 2.27
CA ARG A 107 13.65 24.02 1.76
C ARG A 107 12.66 24.60 2.75
N LEU A 108 11.76 23.77 3.28
CA LEU A 108 10.70 24.17 4.20
C LEU A 108 11.25 24.79 5.49
N ASP A 109 12.38 24.31 6.01
CA ASP A 109 13.00 24.91 7.20
C ASP A 109 13.64 26.29 6.98
N LYS A 110 13.81 26.74 5.72
CA LYS A 110 14.20 28.13 5.41
C LYS A 110 13.05 29.12 5.54
N VAL A 111 11.80 28.63 5.57
CA VAL A 111 10.60 29.46 5.77
C VAL A 111 10.52 29.83 7.26
N GLN A 112 10.85 31.07 7.59
CA GLN A 112 10.88 31.58 8.96
C GLN A 112 10.38 33.03 8.96
N PHE A 113 9.44 33.34 9.85
CA PHE A 113 8.88 34.67 10.09
C PHE A 113 9.04 35.04 11.57
N THR A 114 9.05 36.34 11.88
CA THR A 114 9.17 36.88 13.24
C THR A 114 8.08 36.37 14.20
N ASN A 115 6.89 36.06 13.68
CA ASN A 115 5.81 35.44 14.45
C ASN A 115 5.84 33.91 14.29
N LYS A 116 6.01 33.18 15.40
CA LYS A 116 6.03 31.71 15.44
C LYS A 116 4.79 31.06 14.79
N TRP A 117 3.62 31.69 14.91
CA TRP A 117 2.37 31.20 14.34
C TRP A 117 2.28 31.43 12.82
N ALA A 118 2.87 32.53 12.32
CA ALA A 118 3.01 32.74 10.88
C ALA A 118 3.99 31.72 10.26
N THR A 119 5.10 31.42 10.95
CA THR A 119 6.03 30.34 10.58
C THR A 119 5.34 28.97 10.56
N LEU A 120 4.56 28.63 11.60
CA LEU A 120 3.79 27.39 11.63
C LEU A 120 2.79 27.31 10.48
N GLY A 121 1.94 28.33 10.32
CA GLY A 121 0.92 28.38 9.27
C GLY A 121 1.53 28.28 7.88
N ALA A 122 2.59 29.04 7.59
CA ALA A 122 3.27 28.99 6.30
C ALA A 122 3.90 27.61 6.02
N LYS A 123 4.56 26.99 7.01
CA LYS A 123 5.13 25.64 6.83
C LYS A 123 4.05 24.59 6.60
N VAL A 124 2.98 24.59 7.40
CA VAL A 124 1.88 23.62 7.24
C VAL A 124 1.15 23.84 5.91
N SER A 125 0.82 25.08 5.54
CA SER A 125 0.17 25.37 4.27
C SER A 125 1.03 25.01 3.05
N LEU A 126 2.34 25.24 3.08
CA LEU A 126 3.23 24.76 2.00
C LEU A 126 3.28 23.23 1.93
N ASP A 127 3.35 22.56 3.09
CA ASP A 127 3.41 21.11 3.18
C ASP A 127 2.10 20.45 2.67
N GLN A 128 0.95 21.05 2.98
CA GLN A 128 -0.36 20.53 2.55
C GLN A 128 -0.74 20.95 1.13
N LEU A 129 -0.41 22.17 0.67
CA LEU A 129 -0.87 22.68 -0.64
C LEU A 129 0.15 22.49 -1.78
N VAL A 130 1.43 22.26 -1.48
CA VAL A 130 2.47 22.03 -2.50
C VAL A 130 2.98 20.59 -2.44
N TRP A 131 3.39 20.13 -1.26
CA TRP A 131 3.99 18.80 -1.11
C TRP A 131 2.95 17.67 -1.12
N GLY A 132 1.82 17.82 -0.43
CA GLY A 132 0.71 16.87 -0.45
C GLY A 132 0.25 16.48 -1.88
N PRO A 133 -0.15 17.44 -2.74
CA PRO A 133 -0.59 17.16 -4.10
C PRO A 133 0.51 16.54 -4.95
N PHE A 134 1.74 17.06 -4.83
CA PHE A 134 2.90 16.55 -5.55
C PHE A 134 3.20 15.09 -5.20
N ILE A 135 3.21 14.73 -3.91
CA ILE A 135 3.62 13.38 -3.49
C ILE A 135 2.52 12.34 -3.70
N VAL A 136 1.24 12.70 -3.52
CA VAL A 136 0.09 11.85 -3.88
C VAL A 136 0.08 11.57 -5.38
N THR A 137 0.28 12.60 -6.21
CA THR A 137 0.43 12.44 -7.67
C THR A 137 1.60 11.53 -8.01
N THR A 138 2.77 11.78 -7.42
CA THR A 138 3.99 11.00 -7.68
C THR A 138 3.84 9.52 -7.27
N PHE A 139 3.13 9.22 -6.17
CA PHE A 139 2.85 7.85 -5.74
C PHE A 139 1.98 7.08 -6.73
N TRP A 140 0.85 7.67 -7.16
CA TRP A 140 -0.06 7.02 -8.09
C TRP A 140 0.54 6.90 -9.50
N SER A 141 1.30 7.91 -9.94
CA SER A 141 2.10 7.83 -11.17
C SER A 141 3.12 6.69 -11.14
N TRP A 142 3.92 6.60 -10.06
CA TRP A 142 4.88 5.50 -9.88
C TRP A 142 4.20 4.14 -9.92
N THR A 143 3.11 4.00 -9.17
CA THR A 143 2.33 2.76 -9.06
C THR A 143 1.85 2.30 -10.44
N GLY A 144 1.23 3.20 -11.22
CA GLY A 144 0.73 2.85 -12.55
C GLY A 144 1.83 2.50 -13.55
N MET A 145 2.94 3.26 -13.57
CA MET A 145 4.10 2.96 -14.43
C MET A 145 4.70 1.59 -14.09
N MET A 146 4.89 1.29 -12.80
CA MET A 146 5.45 0.02 -12.34
C MET A 146 4.44 -1.16 -12.39
N GLU A 147 3.22 -0.90 -12.86
CA GLU A 147 2.22 -1.89 -13.26
C GLU A 147 2.15 -2.10 -14.78
N GLY A 148 2.93 -1.34 -15.57
CA GLY A 148 2.95 -1.44 -17.03
C GLY A 148 1.79 -0.72 -17.74
N LYS A 149 1.12 0.22 -17.07
CA LYS A 149 0.03 1.02 -17.66
C LYS A 149 0.56 2.05 -18.66
N THR A 150 -0.24 2.36 -19.68
CA THR A 150 0.08 3.44 -20.64
C THR A 150 -0.01 4.83 -19.99
N GLY A 151 0.56 5.86 -20.62
CA GLY A 151 0.52 7.23 -20.11
C GLY A 151 -0.90 7.71 -19.78
N ASP A 152 -1.86 7.43 -20.66
CA ASP A 152 -3.27 7.80 -20.47
C ASP A 152 -3.91 7.05 -19.30
N GLN A 153 -3.62 5.75 -19.16
CA GLN A 153 -4.09 4.92 -18.02
C GLN A 153 -3.46 5.35 -16.69
N VAL A 154 -2.24 5.90 -16.70
CA VAL A 154 -1.60 6.50 -15.52
C VAL A 154 -2.24 7.86 -15.19
N ALA A 155 -2.53 8.69 -16.19
CA ALA A 155 -3.26 9.95 -15.98
C ALA A 155 -4.68 9.71 -15.46
N GLU A 156 -5.39 8.70 -15.99
CA GLU A 156 -6.70 8.24 -15.51
C GLU A 156 -6.62 7.78 -14.05
N LEU A 157 -5.66 6.90 -13.72
CA LEU A 157 -5.40 6.44 -12.34
C LEU A 157 -5.16 7.63 -11.39
N VAL A 158 -4.30 8.57 -11.76
CA VAL A 158 -3.99 9.75 -10.94
C VAL A 158 -5.23 10.62 -10.75
N HIS A 159 -5.93 11.00 -11.83
CA HIS A 159 -7.11 11.86 -11.78
C HIS A 159 -8.17 11.34 -10.79
N PHE A 160 -8.41 10.03 -10.80
CA PHE A 160 -9.42 9.40 -9.97
C PHE A 160 -8.95 9.04 -8.55
N ALA A 161 -7.70 8.60 -8.38
CA ALA A 161 -7.17 8.30 -7.05
C ALA A 161 -6.85 9.56 -6.22
N PHE A 162 -6.54 10.68 -6.90
CA PHE A 162 -6.06 11.90 -6.26
C PHE A 162 -7.03 12.49 -5.22
N PRO A 163 -8.33 12.73 -5.47
CA PRO A 163 -9.16 13.51 -4.55
C PRO A 163 -9.32 12.85 -3.17
N GLY A 164 -9.63 11.55 -3.14
CA GLY A 164 -9.79 10.81 -1.89
C GLY A 164 -8.46 10.49 -1.19
N ALA A 165 -7.39 10.18 -1.95
CA ALA A 165 -6.06 10.00 -1.37
C ALA A 165 -5.48 11.30 -0.81
N TYR A 166 -5.68 12.44 -1.50
CA TYR A 166 -5.24 13.75 -1.04
C TYR A 166 -6.04 14.22 0.19
N SER A 167 -7.36 14.05 0.21
CA SER A 167 -8.19 14.33 1.39
C SER A 167 -7.68 13.56 2.63
N LYS A 168 -7.42 12.26 2.48
CA LYS A 168 -6.92 11.41 3.57
C LYS A 168 -5.46 11.72 3.93
N CYS A 169 -4.64 12.13 2.96
CA CYS A 169 -3.29 12.65 3.20
C CYS A 169 -3.33 13.92 4.07
N VAL A 170 -4.21 14.89 3.76
CA VAL A 170 -4.35 16.12 4.56
C VAL A 170 -4.88 15.82 5.97
N ALA A 171 -5.89 14.95 6.08
CA ALA A 171 -6.45 14.53 7.37
C ALA A 171 -5.42 13.87 8.30
N VAL A 172 -4.48 13.08 7.76
CA VAL A 172 -3.42 12.41 8.52
C VAL A 172 -2.22 13.35 8.77
N PHE A 173 -1.71 14.01 7.73
CA PHE A 173 -0.44 14.73 7.82
C PHE A 173 -0.57 16.18 8.28
N ALA A 174 -1.68 16.89 8.07
CA ALA A 174 -1.80 18.26 8.58
C ALA A 174 -1.76 18.31 10.13
N PRO A 175 -2.52 17.49 10.89
CA PRO A 175 -2.40 17.44 12.35
C PRO A 175 -1.02 16.95 12.79
N THR A 176 -0.49 15.92 12.11
CA THR A 176 0.86 15.39 12.38
C THR A 176 1.93 16.47 12.26
N GLN A 177 1.89 17.29 11.20
CA GLN A 177 2.90 18.33 10.95
C GLN A 177 2.73 19.54 11.87
N ILE A 178 1.50 19.88 12.28
CA ILE A 178 1.25 20.87 13.34
C ILE A 178 1.94 20.43 14.64
N VAL A 179 1.73 19.18 15.08
CA VAL A 179 2.42 18.58 16.23
C VAL A 179 3.94 18.59 16.03
N ASN A 180 4.40 18.22 14.83
CA ASN A 180 5.82 18.10 14.48
C ASN A 180 6.56 19.44 14.58
N PHE A 181 5.94 20.53 14.11
CA PHE A 181 6.55 21.86 14.17
C PHE A 181 6.40 22.53 15.55
N LEU A 182 5.33 22.27 16.29
CA LEU A 182 5.09 22.84 17.63
C LEU A 182 5.93 22.21 18.74
N TRP A 183 5.98 20.87 18.80
CA TRP A 183 6.46 20.15 19.99
C TRP A 183 7.65 19.22 19.74
N VAL A 184 7.90 18.81 18.49
CA VAL A 184 8.99 17.87 18.18
C VAL A 184 10.28 18.64 17.86
N PRO A 185 11.40 18.39 18.57
CA PRO A 185 12.70 18.97 18.25
C PRO A 185 13.17 18.59 16.84
N LEU A 186 13.87 19.50 16.16
CA LEU A 186 14.24 19.36 14.74
C LEU A 186 14.84 17.99 14.36
N HIS A 187 15.74 17.46 15.20
CA HIS A 187 16.40 16.17 14.99
C HIS A 187 15.48 14.94 15.13
N HIS A 188 14.33 15.08 15.80
CA HIS A 188 13.31 14.04 15.93
C HIS A 188 12.15 14.18 14.94
N ARG A 189 12.00 15.32 14.25
CA ARG A 189 10.84 15.59 13.38
C ARG A 189 10.64 14.57 12.27
N LEU A 190 11.74 14.08 11.70
CA LEU A 190 11.69 13.03 10.70
C LEU A 190 11.20 11.71 11.28
N LEU A 191 11.62 11.35 12.50
CA LEU A 191 11.20 10.08 13.13
C LEU A 191 9.69 10.04 13.35
N VAL A 192 9.10 11.12 13.89
CA VAL A 192 7.65 11.24 14.11
C VAL A 192 6.88 11.16 12.80
N HIS A 193 7.33 11.88 11.77
CA HIS A 193 6.74 11.82 10.43
C HIS A 193 6.83 10.41 9.82
N GLN A 194 7.97 9.72 9.95
CA GLN A 194 8.14 8.35 9.46
C GLN A 194 7.29 7.31 10.23
N THR A 195 7.05 7.50 11.52
CA THR A 195 6.16 6.61 12.30
C THR A 195 4.72 6.68 11.82
N VAL A 196 4.19 7.88 11.58
CA VAL A 196 2.87 8.07 10.93
C VAL A 196 2.91 7.57 9.49
N GLY A 197 4.03 7.79 8.81
CA GLY A 197 4.32 7.27 7.47
C GLY A 197 4.20 5.75 7.35
N LEU A 198 4.52 4.96 8.39
CA LEU A 198 4.32 3.52 8.35
C LEU A 198 2.82 3.14 8.26
N GLY A 199 1.96 3.80 9.04
CA GLY A 199 0.51 3.62 8.95
C GLY A 199 -0.05 4.07 7.60
N TRP A 200 0.46 5.19 7.07
CA TRP A 200 0.13 5.67 5.74
C TRP A 200 0.58 4.71 4.62
N ASN A 201 1.74 4.07 4.76
CA ASN A 201 2.24 3.08 3.80
C ASN A 201 1.37 1.82 3.79
N ILE A 202 0.92 1.34 4.96
CA ILE A 202 -0.02 0.22 5.08
C ILE A 202 -1.35 0.59 4.39
N PHE A 203 -1.87 1.80 4.65
CA PHE A 203 -3.08 2.32 4.01
C PHE A 203 -2.94 2.42 2.49
N LEU A 204 -1.86 3.04 1.98
CA LEU A 204 -1.60 3.14 0.54
C LEU A 204 -1.44 1.76 -0.11
N SER A 205 -0.70 0.86 0.53
CA SER A 205 -0.49 -0.51 0.05
C SER A 205 -1.80 -1.27 -0.10
N TYR A 206 -2.68 -1.22 0.92
CA TYR A 206 -4.03 -1.76 0.85
C TYR A 206 -4.87 -1.08 -0.25
N MET A 207 -4.93 0.26 -0.25
CA MET A 207 -5.73 1.06 -1.20
C MET A 207 -5.35 0.84 -2.66
N THR A 208 -4.07 0.63 -2.96
CA THR A 208 -3.60 0.35 -4.32
C THR A 208 -4.11 -0.99 -4.84
N ASN A 209 -4.31 -1.97 -3.96
CA ASN A 209 -4.68 -3.32 -4.36
C ASN A 209 -6.20 -3.53 -4.33
N LYS A 210 -6.88 -3.19 -3.21
CA LYS A 210 -8.27 -3.52 -2.80
C LYS A 210 -9.41 -3.61 -3.85
N ASN A 211 -9.32 -2.98 -5.02
CA ASN A 211 -10.33 -3.13 -6.09
C ASN A 211 -9.77 -3.71 -7.41
N ASN A 212 -8.45 -3.84 -7.54
CA ASN A 212 -7.80 -4.79 -8.46
C ASN A 212 -7.89 -6.23 -7.89
N THR A 213 -9.01 -6.54 -7.22
CA THR A 213 -9.10 -7.55 -6.15
C THR A 213 -10.27 -8.47 -6.42
N LEU A 214 -11.48 -7.93 -6.29
CA LEU A 214 -12.71 -8.70 -6.40
C LEU A 214 -13.00 -9.08 -7.87
N LEU A 215 -12.64 -8.22 -8.83
CA LEU A 215 -12.77 -8.47 -10.29
C LEU A 215 -11.99 -9.70 -10.78
N ALA A 216 -11.00 -10.10 -10.00
CA ALA A 216 -9.59 -10.22 -10.47
C ALA A 216 -8.81 -11.72 -10.44
N ALA A 217 -9.65 -12.05 -9.33
CA ALA A 217 -10.42 -13.18 -8.73
C ALA A 217 -11.52 -13.85 -9.61
N ALA A 218 -12.69 -13.23 -9.81
CA ALA A 218 -13.89 -13.95 -10.25
C ALA A 218 -13.81 -14.62 -11.64
N LYS A 219 -13.08 -14.05 -12.61
CA LYS A 219 -12.84 -14.71 -13.92
C LYS A 219 -11.96 -15.97 -13.85
N ALA A 220 -11.26 -16.24 -12.74
CA ALA A 220 -10.32 -17.35 -12.61
C ALA A 220 -10.93 -18.49 -11.81
N ASP A 221 -11.90 -18.18 -10.96
CA ASP A 221 -12.91 -19.15 -10.56
C ASP A 221 -13.71 -19.60 -11.79
N LEU A 222 -14.11 -18.67 -12.67
CA LEU A 222 -14.72 -19.00 -13.97
C LEU A 222 -13.79 -19.82 -14.88
N ASP A 223 -12.52 -19.44 -15.08
CA ASP A 223 -11.54 -20.20 -15.89
C ASP A 223 -11.22 -21.57 -15.26
N ARG A 224 -11.19 -21.69 -13.93
CA ARG A 224 -11.10 -22.98 -13.22
C ARG A 224 -12.35 -23.83 -13.45
N ALA A 225 -13.55 -23.26 -13.35
CA ALA A 225 -14.80 -23.96 -13.58
C ALA A 225 -14.91 -24.41 -15.04
N GLN A 226 -14.53 -23.56 -16.01
CA GLN A 226 -14.48 -23.89 -17.44
C GLN A 226 -13.46 -24.99 -17.74
N LYS A 227 -12.30 -24.99 -17.06
CA LYS A 227 -11.31 -26.08 -17.16
C LYS A 227 -11.78 -27.38 -16.52
N ALA A 228 -12.56 -27.31 -15.44
CA ALA A 228 -13.19 -28.48 -14.84
C ALA A 228 -14.28 -29.06 -15.75
N GLU A 229 -15.17 -28.22 -16.30
CA GLU A 229 -16.18 -28.62 -17.29
C GLU A 229 -15.54 -29.24 -18.54
N ALA A 230 -14.48 -28.62 -19.08
CA ALA A 230 -13.75 -29.13 -20.23
C ALA A 230 -12.88 -30.39 -19.94
N ALA A 231 -12.74 -30.78 -18.67
CA ALA A 231 -12.06 -32.01 -18.25
C ALA A 231 -13.02 -33.18 -18.01
N VAL A 232 -14.34 -32.95 -18.00
CA VAL A 232 -15.33 -34.04 -17.98
C VAL A 232 -15.36 -34.67 -19.36
N GLU A 233 -14.92 -35.92 -19.48
CA GLU A 233 -14.94 -36.65 -20.74
C GLU A 233 -16.38 -36.84 -21.25
N PRO A 234 -16.64 -36.78 -22.57
CA PRO A 234 -17.99 -36.92 -23.14
C PRO A 234 -18.43 -38.39 -23.20
N ILE A 235 -18.43 -39.06 -22.05
CA ILE A 235 -18.93 -40.42 -21.86
C ILE A 235 -20.45 -40.34 -21.66
N HIS A 236 -21.22 -41.01 -22.52
CA HIS A 236 -22.67 -41.03 -22.44
C HIS A 236 -23.15 -42.08 -21.42
N ASP A 237 -22.96 -41.76 -20.15
CA ASP A 237 -23.57 -42.43 -19.00
C ASP A 237 -24.13 -41.37 -18.05
N LYS A 238 -25.22 -41.73 -17.36
CA LYS A 238 -25.96 -40.79 -16.50
C LYS A 238 -25.07 -40.15 -15.42
N ALA A 239 -24.11 -40.89 -14.87
CA ALA A 239 -23.19 -40.33 -13.88
C ALA A 239 -22.32 -39.19 -14.44
N HIS A 240 -21.90 -39.29 -15.70
CA HIS A 240 -21.11 -38.27 -16.39
C HIS A 240 -21.99 -37.11 -16.88
N ASP A 241 -23.23 -37.39 -17.31
CA ASP A 241 -24.21 -36.34 -17.63
C ASP A 241 -24.59 -35.52 -16.38
N ASP A 242 -24.78 -36.16 -15.22
CA ASP A 242 -25.02 -35.51 -13.91
C ASP A 242 -23.78 -34.71 -13.43
N GLU A 243 -22.56 -35.27 -13.57
CA GLU A 243 -21.30 -34.55 -13.26
C GLU A 243 -21.08 -33.33 -14.16
N ARG A 244 -21.35 -33.47 -15.46
CA ARG A 244 -21.26 -32.39 -16.44
C ARG A 244 -22.27 -31.28 -16.17
N ALA A 245 -23.51 -31.62 -15.78
CA ALA A 245 -24.50 -30.65 -15.37
C ALA A 245 -24.05 -29.88 -14.11
N LEU A 246 -23.44 -30.56 -13.14
CA LEU A 246 -22.86 -29.94 -11.95
C LEU A 246 -21.65 -29.04 -12.28
N ALA A 247 -20.83 -29.41 -13.27
CA ALA A 247 -19.72 -28.57 -13.74
C ALA A 247 -20.23 -27.31 -14.46
N HIS A 248 -21.23 -27.45 -15.32
CA HIS A 248 -21.87 -26.33 -16.02
C HIS A 248 -22.52 -25.33 -15.06
N ALA A 249 -23.22 -25.81 -14.02
CA ALA A 249 -23.81 -24.96 -12.98
C ALA A 249 -22.74 -24.12 -12.25
N LYS A 250 -21.57 -24.70 -11.94
CA LYS A 250 -20.44 -23.97 -11.34
C LYS A 250 -19.87 -22.89 -12.27
N VAL A 251 -19.83 -23.15 -13.58
CA VAL A 251 -19.45 -22.13 -14.59
C VAL A 251 -20.46 -20.99 -14.63
N GLU A 252 -21.77 -21.29 -14.58
CA GLU A 252 -22.82 -20.28 -14.58
C GLU A 252 -22.77 -19.39 -13.32
N ASP A 253 -22.57 -19.98 -12.15
CA ASP A 253 -22.48 -19.24 -10.88
C ASP A 253 -21.19 -18.41 -10.78
N ALA A 254 -20.04 -18.93 -11.21
CA ALA A 254 -18.81 -18.14 -11.31
C ALA A 254 -18.96 -16.98 -12.31
N ALA A 255 -19.72 -17.16 -13.40
CA ALA A 255 -20.05 -16.09 -14.34
C ALA A 255 -20.98 -15.03 -13.72
N LYS A 256 -21.97 -15.41 -12.91
CA LYS A 256 -22.83 -14.48 -12.15
C LYS A 256 -22.01 -13.65 -11.14
N VAL A 257 -21.12 -14.30 -10.38
CA VAL A 257 -20.20 -13.60 -9.45
C VAL A 257 -19.32 -12.62 -10.21
N LEU A 258 -18.76 -13.02 -11.36
CA LEU A 258 -17.99 -12.12 -12.21
C LEU A 258 -18.82 -10.93 -12.73
N ALA A 259 -20.07 -11.15 -13.15
CA ALA A 259 -20.97 -10.07 -13.59
C ALA A 259 -21.27 -9.10 -12.44
N ALA A 260 -21.68 -9.61 -11.28
CA ALA A 260 -21.98 -8.81 -10.09
C ALA A 260 -20.78 -7.98 -9.62
N VAL A 261 -19.55 -8.51 -9.69
CA VAL A 261 -18.35 -7.75 -9.31
C VAL A 261 -17.86 -6.81 -10.40
N GLN A 262 -18.12 -7.09 -11.69
CA GLN A 262 -17.95 -6.09 -12.74
C GLN A 262 -18.92 -4.92 -12.56
N GLU A 263 -20.16 -5.21 -12.18
CA GLU A 263 -21.18 -4.21 -11.89
C GLU A 263 -20.86 -3.42 -10.61
N GLU A 264 -20.47 -4.05 -9.51
CA GLU A 264 -20.06 -3.33 -8.30
C GLU A 264 -18.76 -2.53 -8.55
N ARG A 265 -17.79 -3.03 -9.33
CA ARG A 265 -16.63 -2.22 -9.76
C ARG A 265 -17.04 -1.02 -10.63
N LYS A 266 -18.06 -1.15 -11.46
CA LYS A 266 -18.63 -0.04 -12.23
C LYS A 266 -19.39 0.93 -11.32
N ARG A 267 -20.18 0.43 -10.37
CA ARG A 267 -20.91 1.22 -9.38
C ARG A 267 -19.97 1.97 -8.45
N LEU A 268 -18.87 1.37 -8.00
CA LEU A 268 -17.81 2.04 -7.22
C LEU A 268 -17.05 3.05 -8.08
N ARG A 269 -16.85 2.80 -9.37
CA ARG A 269 -16.36 3.81 -10.32
C ARG A 269 -17.29 5.02 -10.40
N ASP A 270 -18.58 4.76 -10.56
CA ASP A 270 -19.61 5.79 -10.77
C ASP A 270 -20.00 6.52 -9.46
N LEU A 271 -19.85 5.89 -8.29
CA LEU A 271 -20.11 6.48 -6.97
C LEU A 271 -18.88 7.09 -6.31
N GLU A 272 -17.72 6.41 -6.30
CA GLU A 272 -16.50 6.88 -5.64
C GLU A 272 -15.56 7.65 -6.57
N GLY A 273 -15.89 7.74 -7.87
CA GLY A 273 -15.03 8.38 -8.86
C GLY A 273 -13.73 7.62 -9.10
N GLY A 274 -13.71 6.29 -8.92
CA GLY A 274 -12.52 5.46 -9.11
C GLY A 274 -12.48 4.78 -10.48
N GLY A 275 -11.59 5.18 -11.39
CA GLY A 275 -11.51 4.65 -12.77
C GLY A 275 -11.16 3.16 -12.93
N ALA A 276 -10.51 2.80 -14.03
CA ALA A 276 -10.20 1.41 -14.38
C ALA A 276 -9.38 0.63 -13.31
N THR A 277 -8.80 1.32 -12.33
CA THR A 277 -7.96 0.79 -11.26
C THR A 277 -8.66 0.67 -9.90
N GLY A 278 -9.83 1.29 -9.72
CA GLY A 278 -10.62 1.20 -8.50
C GLY A 278 -9.97 1.78 -7.23
N ALA A 279 -9.29 2.94 -7.29
CA ALA A 279 -8.82 3.64 -6.09
C ALA A 279 -9.98 4.27 -5.27
N GLY A 280 -10.94 3.45 -4.85
CA GLY A 280 -12.23 3.83 -4.29
C GLY A 280 -12.14 4.42 -2.88
N THR A 281 -12.40 5.72 -2.74
CA THR A 281 -12.37 6.41 -1.45
C THR A 281 -13.49 7.45 -1.27
N ARG A 282 -14.68 6.95 -0.93
CA ARG A 282 -15.58 7.47 0.12
C ARG A 282 -15.02 8.55 1.05
N MET A 283 -15.72 9.68 1.23
CA MET A 283 -15.51 10.66 2.32
C MET A 283 -15.95 10.09 3.68
#